data_AF-A0A7S2DEG2-F1
#
_entry.id   AF-A0A7S2DEG2-F1
#
_cell.length_a   1.000
_cell.length_b   1.000
_cell.length_c   1.000
_cell.angle_alpha   90.00
_cell.angle_beta   90.00
_cell.angle_gamma   90.00
#
_symmetry.space_group_name_H-M   'P 1'
#
loop_
_entity.id
_entity.type
_entity.pdbx_description
1 polymer ?
#
loop_
_entity_poly.entity_id
_entity_poly.type
_entity_poly.pdbx_seq_one_letter_code
_entity_poly.pdbx_strand_id
1 'polypeptide(L)'
;FPRSLFLMRAPAFTFYTSTFLNITMAILVFYLPKPGFGEPYQPYLMLPMLLWAASAFVNEAWQSVTIGNSFYFTDWLNYFEISGAGITTFGLLMVSLTPLFFEMTDPPEMLAEGTINHKRYYYISRQAIIFGTGLTFLSAGLRILSPHISSGPYLSMLRAMIGDVLQWGRISGFIIASFGVMFTMLFEDVIYVTDDAECQEQRSHFTSDFDIIGAMVRLFLVAIDSGLAGTECLEGNIFASSMMVLYLVVSVVMLMNMLIAMM
;
A
#
# COMPACT_ATOMS: atom_id res chain seq x y z
N PHE A 1 28.75 -36.92 -7.02
CA PHE A 1 28.54 -35.67 -6.26
C PHE A 1 29.87 -34.91 -6.16
N PRO A 2 30.18 -33.97 -7.08
CA PRO A 2 30.33 -32.56 -6.63
C PRO A 2 30.10 -31.43 -7.68
N ARG A 3 29.68 -31.69 -8.93
CA ARG A 3 29.54 -30.61 -9.94
C ARG A 3 28.33 -29.68 -9.71
N SER A 4 27.21 -30.19 -9.20
CA SER A 4 26.01 -29.39 -8.92
C SER A 4 26.17 -28.43 -7.74
N LEU A 5 26.93 -28.84 -6.71
CA LEU A 5 27.19 -28.04 -5.51
C LEU A 5 28.09 -26.84 -5.79
N PHE A 6 28.96 -26.92 -6.79
CA PHE A 6 29.80 -25.80 -7.21
C PHE A 6 28.99 -24.70 -7.91
N LEU A 7 28.05 -25.09 -8.79
CA LEU A 7 27.14 -24.15 -9.45
C LEU A 7 26.21 -23.45 -8.44
N MET A 8 25.72 -24.17 -7.43
CA MET A 8 24.87 -23.60 -6.37
C MET A 8 25.56 -22.56 -5.49
N ARG A 9 26.91 -22.53 -5.45
CA ARG A 9 27.69 -21.54 -4.70
C ARG A 9 28.07 -20.32 -5.53
N ALA A 10 27.80 -20.31 -6.84
CA ALA A 10 28.10 -19.17 -7.68
C ALA A 10 27.16 -18.01 -7.32
N PRO A 11 27.68 -16.78 -7.07
CA PRO A 11 26.86 -15.65 -6.64
C PRO A 11 25.82 -15.24 -7.69
N ALA A 12 26.15 -15.41 -8.98
CA ALA A 12 25.20 -15.21 -10.07
C ALA A 12 24.03 -16.21 -9.99
N PHE A 13 24.31 -17.48 -9.70
CA PHE A 13 23.27 -18.50 -9.60
C PHE A 13 22.33 -18.27 -8.41
N THR A 14 22.88 -17.91 -7.24
CA THR A 14 22.08 -17.56 -6.06
C THR A 14 21.20 -16.34 -6.32
N PHE A 15 21.73 -15.35 -7.04
CA PHE A 15 20.99 -14.15 -7.43
C PHE A 15 19.81 -14.47 -8.37
N TYR A 16 20.05 -15.22 -9.46
CA TYR A 16 18.98 -15.59 -10.40
C TYR A 16 17.94 -16.51 -9.76
N THR A 17 18.35 -17.44 -8.90
CA THR A 17 17.43 -18.34 -8.19
C THR A 17 16.54 -17.57 -7.23
N SER A 18 17.12 -16.65 -6.43
CA SER A 18 16.35 -15.77 -5.54
C SER A 18 15.36 -14.90 -6.32
N THR A 19 15.81 -14.31 -7.42
CA THR A 19 14.96 -13.52 -8.33
C THR A 19 13.79 -14.33 -8.89
N PHE A 20 14.08 -15.54 -9.39
CA PHE A 20 13.07 -16.44 -9.94
C PHE A 20 12.03 -16.85 -8.89
N LEU A 21 12.48 -17.11 -7.65
CA LEU A 21 11.57 -17.40 -6.54
C LEU A 21 10.65 -16.20 -6.25
N ASN A 22 11.19 -14.99 -6.13
CA ASN A 22 10.39 -13.77 -5.92
C ASN A 22 9.33 -13.56 -7.04
N ILE A 23 9.71 -13.76 -8.31
CA ILE A 23 8.77 -13.67 -9.45
C ILE A 23 7.70 -14.75 -9.35
N THR A 24 8.08 -15.99 -9.04
CA THR A 24 7.14 -17.11 -8.87
C THR A 24 6.13 -16.81 -7.77
N MET A 25 6.56 -16.23 -6.65
CA MET A 25 5.65 -15.83 -5.58
C MET A 25 4.69 -14.71 -6.00
N ALA A 26 5.19 -13.70 -6.71
CA ALA A 26 4.33 -12.64 -7.25
C ALA A 26 3.24 -13.22 -8.18
N ILE A 27 3.60 -14.21 -9.01
CA ILE A 27 2.66 -14.94 -9.87
C ILE A 27 1.64 -15.72 -9.02
N LEU A 28 2.09 -16.47 -8.00
CA LEU A 28 1.21 -17.24 -7.13
C LEU A 28 0.18 -16.37 -6.40
N VAL A 29 0.53 -15.13 -6.04
CA VAL A 29 -0.42 -14.19 -5.43
C VAL A 29 -1.57 -13.83 -6.36
N PHE A 30 -1.36 -13.78 -7.69
CA PHE A 30 -2.46 -13.56 -8.64
C PHE A 30 -3.43 -14.74 -8.72
N TYR A 31 -2.97 -15.95 -8.41
CA TYR A 31 -3.79 -17.15 -8.36
C TYR A 31 -4.54 -17.32 -7.02
N LEU A 32 -4.31 -16.44 -6.04
CA LEU A 32 -5.09 -16.49 -4.80
C LEU A 32 -6.56 -16.17 -5.08
N PRO A 33 -7.50 -16.96 -4.52
CA PRO A 33 -8.93 -16.76 -4.76
C PRO A 33 -9.38 -15.35 -4.37
N LYS A 34 -10.36 -14.82 -5.11
CA LYS A 34 -10.97 -13.53 -4.80
C LYS A 34 -12.02 -13.70 -3.70
N PRO A 35 -12.09 -12.79 -2.72
CA PRO A 35 -13.15 -12.82 -1.71
C PRO A 35 -14.51 -12.73 -2.41
N GLY A 36 -15.41 -13.67 -2.11
CA GLY A 36 -16.80 -13.64 -2.57
C GLY A 36 -17.19 -14.71 -3.59
N PHE A 37 -16.26 -15.49 -4.13
CA PHE A 37 -16.59 -16.55 -5.10
C PHE A 37 -16.91 -17.92 -4.49
N GLY A 38 -16.97 -18.02 -3.16
CA GLY A 38 -17.27 -19.29 -2.47
C GLY A 38 -16.24 -20.40 -2.75
N GLU A 39 -15.12 -20.07 -3.40
CA GLU A 39 -14.11 -21.06 -3.72
C GLU A 39 -13.39 -21.48 -2.45
N PRO A 40 -13.32 -22.80 -2.18
CA PRO A 40 -12.61 -23.29 -1.03
C PRO A 40 -11.15 -22.85 -1.14
N TYR A 41 -10.62 -22.50 0.02
CA TYR A 41 -9.22 -22.22 0.22
C TYR A 41 -8.34 -23.24 -0.53
N GLN A 42 -7.29 -22.79 -1.22
CA GLN A 42 -6.36 -23.69 -1.92
C GLN A 42 -5.17 -23.99 -0.99
N PRO A 43 -5.28 -24.93 -0.03
CA PRO A 43 -4.25 -25.17 0.98
C PRO A 43 -2.92 -25.58 0.37
N TYR A 44 -2.95 -26.18 -0.82
CA TYR A 44 -1.77 -26.65 -1.54
C TYR A 44 -0.90 -25.50 -2.08
N LEU A 45 -1.46 -24.33 -2.40
CA LEU A 45 -0.65 -23.15 -2.78
C LEU A 45 -0.15 -22.39 -1.55
N MET A 46 -0.97 -22.35 -0.51
CA MET A 46 -0.67 -21.57 0.67
C MET A 46 0.49 -22.04 1.50
N LEU A 47 0.59 -23.35 1.73
CA LEU A 47 1.66 -23.89 2.58
C LEU A 47 3.05 -23.56 2.00
N PRO A 48 3.31 -23.78 0.69
CA PRO A 48 4.54 -23.30 0.05
C PRO A 48 4.73 -21.78 0.18
N MET A 49 3.66 -21.00 0.02
CA MET A 49 3.73 -19.54 0.19
C MET A 49 4.11 -19.11 1.59
N LEU A 50 3.53 -19.75 2.61
CA LEU A 50 3.80 -19.47 4.01
C LEU A 50 5.21 -19.87 4.39
N LEU A 51 5.66 -21.05 3.96
CA LEU A 51 7.03 -21.51 4.21
C LEU A 51 8.06 -20.58 3.57
N TRP A 52 7.81 -20.16 2.33
CA TRP A 52 8.67 -19.20 1.66
C TRP A 52 8.68 -17.85 2.39
N ALA A 53 7.51 -17.26 2.68
CA ALA A 53 7.42 -15.95 3.32
C ALA A 53 8.07 -15.96 4.71
N ALA A 54 7.80 -17.00 5.51
CA ALA A 54 8.41 -17.18 6.82
C ALA A 54 9.94 -17.37 6.70
N SER A 55 10.41 -18.15 5.71
CA SER A 55 11.85 -18.33 5.49
C SER A 55 12.53 -17.03 5.06
N ALA A 56 11.89 -16.23 4.21
CA ALA A 56 12.39 -14.92 3.79
C ALA A 56 12.45 -13.96 4.98
N PHE A 57 11.38 -13.90 5.79
CA PHE A 57 11.34 -13.05 6.98
C PHE A 57 12.42 -13.43 8.00
N VAL A 58 12.59 -14.73 8.28
CA VAL A 58 13.64 -15.22 9.18
C VAL A 58 15.03 -14.90 8.62
N ASN A 59 15.24 -15.04 7.31
CA ASN A 59 16.51 -14.72 6.67
C ASN A 59 16.84 -13.23 6.79
N GLU A 60 15.87 -12.34 6.55
CA GLU A 60 16.07 -10.89 6.70
C GLU A 60 16.30 -10.48 8.16
N ALA A 61 15.54 -11.06 9.10
CA ALA A 61 15.74 -10.84 10.52
C ALA A 61 17.14 -11.31 10.97
N TRP A 62 17.59 -12.46 10.48
CA TRP A 62 18.92 -12.99 10.76
C TRP A 62 20.04 -12.11 10.17
N GLN A 63 19.86 -11.62 8.94
CA GLN A 63 20.80 -10.68 8.32
C GLN A 63 20.88 -9.35 9.09
N SER A 64 19.75 -8.82 9.54
CA SER A 64 19.69 -7.61 10.38
C SER A 64 20.51 -7.78 11.67
N VAL A 65 20.37 -8.93 12.33
CA VAL A 65 21.09 -9.23 13.57
C VAL A 65 22.60 -9.44 13.31
N THR A 66 22.97 -10.17 12.26
CA THR A 66 24.37 -10.53 11.99
C THR A 66 25.22 -9.37 11.47
N ILE A 67 24.67 -8.50 10.63
CA ILE A 67 25.33 -7.28 10.13
C ILE A 67 25.28 -6.16 11.18
N GLY A 68 24.32 -6.24 12.11
CA GLY A 68 24.00 -5.21 13.08
C GLY A 68 22.91 -4.28 12.53
N ASN A 69 21.84 -4.11 13.32
CA ASN A 69 20.62 -3.41 12.89
C ASN A 69 20.90 -2.02 12.28
N SER A 70 21.79 -1.23 12.90
CA SER A 70 22.11 0.12 12.41
C SER A 70 22.71 0.13 11.01
N PHE A 71 23.54 -0.87 10.68
CA PHE A 71 24.18 -0.97 9.37
C PHE A 71 23.23 -1.58 8.34
N TYR A 72 22.47 -2.61 8.72
CA TYR A 72 21.47 -3.22 7.85
C TYR A 72 20.46 -2.18 7.34
N PHE A 73 19.95 -1.32 8.22
CA PHE A 73 18.98 -0.29 7.86
C PHE A 73 19.56 0.95 7.17
N THR A 74 20.86 0.98 6.84
CA THR A 74 21.40 2.05 5.97
C THR A 74 21.05 1.87 4.50
N ASP A 75 20.81 0.62 4.08
CA ASP A 75 20.24 0.30 2.78
C ASP A 75 18.72 0.34 2.88
N TRP A 76 18.12 1.26 2.13
CA TRP A 76 16.68 1.50 2.18
C TRP A 76 15.88 0.33 1.60
N LEU A 77 16.46 -0.47 0.69
CA LEU A 77 15.82 -1.67 0.12
C LEU A 77 15.59 -2.76 1.17
N ASN A 78 16.48 -2.84 2.17
CA ASN A 78 16.34 -3.79 3.27
C ASN A 78 15.06 -3.56 4.08
N TYR A 79 14.57 -2.30 4.16
CA TYR A 79 13.28 -2.03 4.80
C TYR A 79 12.13 -2.70 4.06
N PHE A 80 12.10 -2.60 2.72
CA PHE A 80 11.05 -3.22 1.92
C PHE A 80 11.06 -4.74 2.00
N GLU A 81 12.24 -5.35 2.13
CA GLU A 81 12.37 -6.80 2.21
C GLU A 81 11.89 -7.34 3.54
N ILE A 82 12.38 -6.78 4.65
CA ILE A 82 11.95 -7.24 5.97
C ILE A 82 10.47 -6.91 6.22
N SER A 83 10.00 -5.72 5.82
CA SER A 83 8.59 -5.35 5.97
C SER A 83 7.70 -6.15 5.03
N GLY A 84 8.11 -6.33 3.78
CA GLY A 84 7.36 -7.07 2.77
C GLY A 84 7.22 -8.54 3.14
N ALA A 85 8.31 -9.19 3.55
CA ALA A 85 8.29 -10.57 4.03
C ALA A 85 7.47 -10.71 5.32
N GLY A 86 7.62 -9.76 6.26
CA GLY A 86 6.85 -9.73 7.50
C GLY A 86 5.34 -9.58 7.28
N ILE A 87 4.91 -8.60 6.47
CA ILE A 87 3.50 -8.35 6.15
C ILE A 87 2.90 -9.54 5.38
N THR A 88 3.64 -10.12 4.44
CA THR A 88 3.18 -11.31 3.69
C THR A 88 3.01 -12.51 4.60
N THR A 89 3.99 -12.73 5.50
CA THR A 89 3.94 -13.82 6.50
C THR A 89 2.75 -13.63 7.43
N PHE A 90 2.55 -12.42 7.94
CA PHE A 90 1.40 -12.07 8.77
C PHE A 90 0.07 -12.32 8.03
N GLY A 91 -0.05 -11.86 6.77
CA GLY A 91 -1.23 -12.08 5.96
C GLY A 91 -1.53 -13.57 5.76
N LEU A 92 -0.53 -14.38 5.40
CA LEU A 92 -0.69 -15.82 5.22
C LEU A 92 -1.05 -16.54 6.54
N LEU A 93 -0.39 -16.17 7.65
CA LEU A 93 -0.71 -16.70 8.98
C LEU A 93 -2.15 -16.38 9.38
N MET A 94 -2.58 -15.13 9.19
CA MET A 94 -3.95 -14.72 9.51
C MET A 94 -4.97 -15.59 8.79
N VAL A 95 -4.76 -15.90 7.50
CA VAL A 95 -5.71 -16.79 6.83
C VAL A 95 -5.58 -18.24 7.27
N SER A 96 -4.38 -18.76 7.49
CA SER A 96 -4.18 -20.13 7.98
C SER A 96 -4.75 -20.35 9.39
N LEU A 97 -4.80 -19.31 10.22
CA LEU A 97 -5.36 -19.36 11.58
C LEU A 97 -6.86 -19.03 11.62
N THR A 98 -7.42 -18.45 10.55
CA THR A 98 -8.84 -18.13 10.46
C THR A 98 -9.74 -19.32 10.84
N PRO A 99 -9.53 -20.55 10.33
CA PRO A 99 -10.36 -21.69 10.73
C PRO A 99 -10.34 -21.94 12.24
N LEU A 100 -9.18 -21.85 12.90
CA LEU A 100 -9.04 -22.05 14.34
C LEU A 100 -9.80 -21.01 15.17
N PHE A 101 -9.92 -19.77 14.68
CA PHE A 101 -10.64 -18.70 15.38
C PHE A 101 -12.16 -18.76 15.17
N PHE A 102 -12.62 -19.28 14.03
CA PHE A 102 -14.05 -19.27 13.66
C PHE A 102 -14.76 -20.64 13.85
N GLU A 103 -14.03 -21.76 13.83
CA GLU A 103 -14.58 -23.09 14.18
C GLU A 103 -14.93 -23.21 15.67
N MET A 104 -14.39 -22.34 16.54
CA MET A 104 -14.72 -22.36 17.97
C MET A 104 -16.03 -21.62 18.32
N THR A 105 -16.64 -20.92 17.37
CA THR A 105 -17.80 -20.05 17.65
C THR A 105 -19.07 -20.40 16.90
N ASP A 106 -19.03 -20.99 15.69
CA ASP A 106 -20.24 -21.29 14.92
C ASP A 106 -20.14 -22.63 14.15
N PRO A 107 -21.26 -23.37 13.97
CA PRO A 107 -21.26 -24.64 13.25
C PRO A 107 -20.89 -24.50 11.76
N PRO A 108 -20.31 -25.55 11.15
CA PRO A 108 -19.70 -25.53 9.81
C PRO A 108 -20.65 -25.15 8.66
N GLU A 109 -21.95 -25.17 8.88
CA GLU A 109 -22.97 -24.81 7.89
C GLU A 109 -23.17 -23.28 7.75
N MET A 110 -22.82 -22.47 8.76
CA MET A 110 -22.90 -21.00 8.67
C MET A 110 -21.63 -20.35 8.08
N LEU A 111 -20.56 -21.12 7.87
CA LEU A 111 -19.34 -20.65 7.18
C LEU A 111 -19.56 -20.46 5.66
N ALA A 112 -20.54 -21.15 5.07
CA ALA A 112 -20.93 -20.99 3.67
C ALA A 112 -21.60 -19.62 3.41
N GLU A 113 -22.25 -19.03 4.43
CA GLU A 113 -22.86 -17.70 4.39
C GLU A 113 -22.08 -16.71 5.27
N GLY A 114 -20.81 -16.49 4.90
CA GLY A 114 -20.20 -15.17 4.93
C GLY A 114 -20.61 -14.23 6.06
N THR A 115 -20.30 -14.58 7.31
CA THR A 115 -20.33 -13.61 8.41
C THR A 115 -19.45 -12.42 8.03
N ILE A 116 -19.95 -11.21 8.23
CA ILE A 116 -19.28 -9.95 7.83
C ILE A 116 -17.83 -9.91 8.36
N ASN A 117 -17.60 -10.49 9.53
CA ASN A 117 -16.27 -10.56 10.15
C ASN A 117 -15.33 -11.51 9.40
N HIS A 118 -15.75 -12.72 9.04
CA HIS A 118 -14.93 -13.65 8.27
C HIS A 118 -14.49 -13.04 6.92
N LYS A 119 -15.42 -12.37 6.23
CA LYS A 119 -15.13 -11.62 4.98
C LYS A 119 -14.13 -10.49 5.20
N ARG A 120 -14.22 -9.74 6.31
CA ARG A 120 -13.29 -8.66 6.66
C ARG A 120 -11.88 -9.18 6.93
N TYR A 121 -11.72 -10.21 7.76
CA TYR A 121 -10.40 -10.79 8.06
C TYR A 121 -9.72 -11.36 6.81
N TYR A 122 -10.50 -12.03 5.96
CA TYR A 122 -10.00 -12.53 4.69
C TYR A 122 -9.54 -11.37 3.77
N TYR A 123 -10.34 -10.30 3.67
CA TYR A 123 -9.99 -9.13 2.88
C TYR A 123 -8.70 -8.47 3.37
N ILE A 124 -8.58 -8.22 4.69
CA ILE A 124 -7.38 -7.63 5.31
C ILE A 124 -6.17 -8.51 5.03
N SER A 125 -6.30 -9.82 5.22
CA SER A 125 -5.20 -10.77 5.02
C SER A 125 -4.77 -10.81 3.55
N ARG A 126 -5.72 -10.82 2.60
CA ARG A 126 -5.41 -10.76 1.17
C ARG A 126 -4.72 -9.46 0.79
N GLN A 127 -5.17 -8.32 1.32
CA GLN A 127 -4.52 -7.03 1.08
C GLN A 127 -3.10 -7.01 1.67
N ALA A 128 -2.90 -7.57 2.86
CA ALA A 128 -1.57 -7.73 3.45
C ALA A 128 -0.66 -8.60 2.56
N ILE A 129 -1.15 -9.74 2.06
CA ILE A 129 -0.38 -10.60 1.15
C ILE A 129 0.02 -9.86 -0.13
N ILE A 130 -0.94 -9.18 -0.77
CA ILE A 130 -0.69 -8.43 -2.01
C ILE A 130 0.30 -7.30 -1.77
N PHE A 131 0.08 -6.49 -0.74
CA PHE A 131 0.94 -5.36 -0.40
C PHE A 131 2.35 -5.82 -0.02
N GLY A 132 2.47 -6.80 0.87
CA GLY A 132 3.75 -7.35 1.31
C GLY A 132 4.53 -7.97 0.15
N THR A 133 3.86 -8.76 -0.70
CA THR A 133 4.51 -9.37 -1.86
C THR A 133 4.92 -8.31 -2.87
N GLY A 134 4.09 -7.27 -3.06
CA GLY A 134 4.42 -6.11 -3.89
C GLY A 134 5.70 -5.40 -3.43
N LEU A 135 5.89 -5.21 -2.12
CA LEU A 135 7.12 -4.65 -1.56
C LEU A 135 8.34 -5.54 -1.81
N THR A 136 8.23 -6.86 -1.57
CA THR A 136 9.35 -7.79 -1.84
C THR A 136 9.70 -7.84 -3.33
N PHE A 137 8.70 -7.81 -4.19
CA PHE A 137 8.88 -7.82 -5.64
C PHE A 137 9.51 -6.52 -6.14
N LEU A 138 9.05 -5.37 -5.63
CA LEU A 138 9.64 -4.07 -5.92
C LEU A 138 11.12 -4.05 -5.50
N SER A 139 11.44 -4.49 -4.28
CA SER A 139 12.83 -4.56 -3.82
C SER A 139 13.70 -5.47 -4.69
N ALA A 140 13.21 -6.69 -4.99
CA ALA A 140 13.91 -7.61 -5.88
C ALA A 140 14.15 -7.00 -7.27
N GLY A 141 13.15 -6.33 -7.83
CA GLY A 141 13.27 -5.58 -9.09
C GLY A 141 14.35 -4.50 -9.05
N LEU A 142 14.34 -3.66 -8.01
CA LEU A 142 15.33 -2.60 -7.83
C LEU A 142 16.74 -3.17 -7.60
N ARG A 143 16.88 -4.29 -6.89
CA ARG A 143 18.16 -4.99 -6.72
C ARG A 143 18.69 -5.58 -8.03
N ILE A 144 17.83 -5.99 -8.95
CA ILE A 144 18.27 -6.47 -10.27
C ILE A 144 18.83 -5.34 -11.12
N LEU A 145 18.26 -4.15 -10.97
CA LEU A 145 18.67 -2.95 -11.69
C LEU A 145 19.92 -2.30 -11.10
N SER A 146 20.24 -2.53 -9.82
CA SER A 146 21.37 -1.87 -9.13
C SER A 146 22.77 -2.20 -9.66
N PRO A 147 23.13 -3.46 -10.01
CA PRO A 147 24.46 -3.75 -10.54
C PRO A 147 24.63 -3.35 -12.01
N HIS A 148 23.54 -3.01 -12.72
CA HIS A 148 23.60 -2.76 -14.15
C HIS A 148 24.07 -1.33 -14.43
N ILE A 149 25.11 -1.21 -15.27
CA ILE A 149 25.87 0.04 -15.51
C ILE A 149 24.97 1.21 -15.94
N SER A 150 23.93 0.94 -16.74
CA SER A 150 23.02 2.00 -17.19
C SER A 150 21.93 2.37 -16.18
N SER A 151 21.49 1.45 -15.30
CA SER A 151 20.35 1.67 -14.39
C SER A 151 20.76 2.03 -12.96
N GLY A 152 21.98 1.66 -12.54
CA GLY A 152 22.53 2.02 -11.23
C GLY A 152 22.47 3.53 -10.93
N PRO A 153 22.90 4.42 -11.86
CA PRO A 153 22.80 5.86 -11.65
C PRO A 153 21.36 6.35 -11.44
N TYR A 154 20.40 5.81 -12.21
CA TYR A 154 18.99 6.17 -12.05
C TYR A 154 18.41 5.73 -10.70
N LEU A 155 18.85 4.59 -10.15
CA LEU A 155 18.44 4.17 -8.80
C LEU A 155 18.99 5.08 -7.70
N SER A 156 20.24 5.53 -7.86
CA SER A 156 20.82 6.52 -6.94
C SER A 156 20.07 7.85 -7.01
N MET A 157 19.71 8.29 -8.22
CA MET A 157 18.91 9.50 -8.45
C MET A 157 17.50 9.35 -7.86
N LEU A 158 16.86 8.19 -8.08
CA LEU A 158 15.55 7.87 -7.52
C LEU A 158 15.56 7.95 -5.99
N ARG A 159 16.61 7.43 -5.33
CA ARG A 159 16.74 7.53 -3.87
C ARG A 159 16.79 8.99 -3.39
N ALA A 160 17.54 9.84 -4.10
CA ALA A 160 17.61 11.27 -3.77
C ALA A 160 16.24 11.94 -3.96
N MET A 161 15.61 11.72 -5.11
CA MET A 161 14.27 12.24 -5.43
C MET A 161 13.20 11.77 -4.45
N ILE A 162 13.25 10.53 -3.96
CA ILE A 162 12.34 10.06 -2.90
C ILE A 162 12.51 10.91 -1.64
N GLY A 163 13.73 11.31 -1.29
CA GLY A 163 14.01 12.25 -0.20
C GLY A 163 13.31 13.59 -0.41
N ASP A 164 13.42 14.15 -1.61
CA ASP A 164 12.79 15.42 -1.98
C ASP A 164 11.25 15.31 -1.97
N VAL A 165 10.71 14.20 -2.49
CA VAL A 165 9.27 13.88 -2.45
C VAL A 165 8.77 13.75 -1.01
N LEU A 166 9.55 13.13 -0.10
CA LEU A 166 9.17 13.03 1.31
C LEU A 166 9.19 14.40 2.01
N GLN A 167 10.16 15.26 1.68
CA GLN A 167 10.22 16.63 2.18
C GLN A 167 9.03 17.47 1.68
N TRP A 168 8.75 17.39 0.38
CA TRP A 168 7.56 17.97 -0.22
C TRP A 168 6.28 17.42 0.42
N GLY A 169 6.20 16.10 0.63
CA GLY A 169 5.07 15.40 1.24
C GLY A 169 4.73 15.89 2.65
N ARG A 170 5.72 16.32 3.42
CA ARG A 170 5.50 16.94 4.75
C ARG A 170 4.83 18.31 4.63
N ILE A 171 5.28 19.13 3.67
CA ILE A 171 4.72 20.47 3.44
C ILE A 171 3.32 20.35 2.84
N SER A 172 3.15 19.50 1.82
CA SER A 172 1.86 19.26 1.17
C SER A 172 0.87 18.62 2.12
N GLY A 173 1.29 17.65 2.94
CA GLY A 173 0.46 17.03 3.97
C GLY A 173 -0.06 18.04 5.00
N PHE A 174 0.77 18.99 5.45
CA PHE A 174 0.35 20.07 6.35
C PHE A 174 -0.69 20.99 5.71
N ILE A 175 -0.49 21.37 4.45
CA ILE A 175 -1.43 22.21 3.69
C ILE A 175 -2.75 21.47 3.46
N ILE A 176 -2.70 20.23 2.98
CA ILE A 176 -3.90 19.39 2.76
C ILE A 176 -4.66 19.18 4.07
N ALA A 177 -3.98 18.93 5.19
CA ALA A 177 -4.62 18.81 6.50
C ALA A 177 -5.32 20.11 6.92
N SER A 178 -4.66 21.26 6.72
CA SER A 178 -5.22 22.58 7.07
C SER A 178 -6.48 22.89 6.25
N PHE A 179 -6.44 22.67 4.94
CA PHE A 179 -7.62 22.81 4.09
C PHE A 179 -8.67 21.74 4.38
N GLY A 180 -8.28 20.50 4.70
CA GLY A 180 -9.17 19.42 5.08
C GLY A 180 -10.03 19.77 6.28
N VAL A 181 -9.41 20.25 7.37
CA VAL A 181 -10.11 20.73 8.57
C VAL A 181 -11.04 21.91 8.24
N MET A 182 -10.58 22.84 7.41
CA MET A 182 -11.41 23.99 7.01
C MET A 182 -12.63 23.54 6.21
N PHE A 183 -12.47 22.61 5.26
CA PHE A 183 -13.59 22.09 4.47
C PHE A 183 -14.56 21.28 5.32
N THR A 184 -14.10 20.43 6.24
CA THR A 184 -15.01 19.71 7.13
C THR A 184 -15.87 20.67 7.95
N MET A 185 -15.29 21.76 8.48
CA MET A 185 -16.06 22.80 9.18
C MET A 185 -17.05 23.53 8.26
N LEU A 186 -16.63 23.85 7.03
CA LEU A 186 -17.50 24.54 6.07
C LEU A 186 -18.67 23.68 5.60
N PHE A 187 -18.53 22.37 5.52
CA PHE A 187 -19.60 21.46 5.10
C PHE A 187 -20.50 20.98 6.26
N GLU A 188 -20.03 21.09 7.51
CA GLU A 188 -20.83 20.80 8.71
C GLU A 188 -22.03 21.78 8.82
N ASP A 189 -21.80 23.06 8.54
CA ASP A 189 -22.80 24.14 8.64
C ASP A 189 -23.75 24.24 7.41
N VAL A 190 -23.46 23.51 6.34
CA VAL A 190 -24.21 23.61 5.07
C VAL A 190 -25.34 22.57 5.05
N ILE A 191 -26.51 22.96 5.56
CA ILE A 191 -27.76 22.21 5.44
C ILE A 191 -28.49 22.68 4.17
N TYR A 192 -28.06 22.25 2.99
CA TYR A 192 -28.89 22.39 1.78
C TYR A 192 -29.60 21.08 1.45
N VAL A 193 -30.92 21.20 1.25
CA VAL A 193 -31.83 20.18 0.72
C VAL A 193 -31.64 20.18 -0.79
N THR A 194 -30.65 19.45 -1.28
CA THR A 194 -30.53 19.12 -2.70
C THR A 194 -30.76 17.62 -2.86
N ASP A 195 -31.75 17.26 -3.68
CA ASP A 195 -32.16 15.88 -3.99
C ASP A 195 -31.17 15.14 -4.92
N ASP A 196 -30.04 15.77 -5.27
CA ASP A 196 -29.01 15.17 -6.13
C ASP A 196 -28.18 14.15 -5.36
N ALA A 197 -28.34 12.87 -5.73
CA ALA A 197 -27.66 11.73 -5.12
C ALA A 197 -26.12 11.86 -5.13
N GLU A 198 -25.56 12.46 -6.18
CA GLU A 198 -24.11 12.70 -6.29
C GLU A 198 -23.63 13.72 -5.24
N CYS A 199 -24.39 14.78 -4.96
CA CYS A 199 -24.03 15.74 -3.93
C CYS A 199 -24.23 15.20 -2.50
N GLN A 200 -25.18 14.27 -2.30
CA GLN A 200 -25.34 13.58 -1.02
C GLN A 200 -24.20 12.60 -0.74
N GLU A 201 -23.78 11.80 -1.73
CA GLU A 201 -22.64 10.89 -1.62
C GLU A 201 -21.36 11.69 -1.31
N GLN A 202 -21.16 12.80 -2.00
CA GLN A 202 -20.03 13.67 -1.74
C GLN A 202 -20.04 14.36 -0.37
N ARG A 203 -21.22 14.76 0.13
CA ARG A 203 -21.38 15.31 1.48
C ARG A 203 -21.04 14.28 2.55
N SER A 204 -21.44 13.02 2.36
CA SER A 204 -21.17 11.94 3.32
C SER A 204 -19.67 11.75 3.62
N HIS A 205 -18.80 12.09 2.66
CA HIS A 205 -17.35 12.07 2.81
C HIS A 205 -16.76 13.25 3.61
N PHE A 206 -17.53 14.33 3.84
CA PHE A 206 -17.10 15.52 4.58
C PHE A 206 -17.84 15.75 5.90
N THR A 207 -18.99 15.09 6.12
CA THR A 207 -19.88 15.34 7.27
C THR A 207 -20.00 14.17 8.26
N SER A 208 -19.25 13.09 8.08
CA SER A 208 -19.13 12.04 9.09
C SER A 208 -18.17 12.52 10.19
N ASP A 209 -18.58 12.48 11.46
CA ASP A 209 -17.84 12.89 12.67
C ASP A 209 -16.42 12.28 12.81
N PHE A 210 -16.04 11.36 11.91
CA PHE A 210 -14.77 10.66 11.88
C PHE A 210 -13.91 10.88 10.61
N ASP A 211 -14.31 11.71 9.65
CA ASP A 211 -13.76 11.63 8.29
C ASP A 211 -12.83 12.77 7.83
N ILE A 212 -12.07 13.37 8.75
CA ILE A 212 -10.95 14.29 8.38
C ILE A 212 -9.99 13.58 7.42
N ILE A 213 -9.76 12.28 7.62
CA ILE A 213 -8.92 11.45 6.75
C ILE A 213 -9.54 11.32 5.35
N GLY A 214 -10.85 11.04 5.25
CA GLY A 214 -11.56 11.00 3.97
C GLY A 214 -11.53 12.35 3.24
N ALA A 215 -11.74 13.45 3.96
CA ALA A 215 -11.62 14.80 3.42
C ALA A 215 -10.22 15.08 2.87
N MET A 216 -9.16 14.72 3.61
CA MET A 216 -7.77 14.86 3.17
C MET A 216 -7.45 14.01 1.93
N VAL A 217 -7.88 12.74 1.92
CA VAL A 217 -7.68 11.83 0.77
C VAL A 217 -8.37 12.39 -0.46
N ARG A 218 -9.58 12.92 -0.31
CA ARG A 218 -10.33 13.47 -1.42
C ARG A 218 -9.73 14.76 -1.96
N LEU A 219 -9.29 15.68 -1.09
CA LEU A 219 -8.55 16.86 -1.53
C LEU A 219 -7.28 16.48 -2.30
N PHE A 220 -6.53 15.49 -1.81
CA PHE A 220 -5.37 14.96 -2.51
C PHE A 220 -5.71 14.42 -3.91
N LEU A 221 -6.79 13.64 -4.03
CA LEU A 221 -7.25 13.12 -5.33
C LEU A 221 -7.66 14.24 -6.29
N VAL A 222 -8.38 15.25 -5.80
CA VAL A 222 -8.78 16.42 -6.59
C VAL A 222 -7.56 17.18 -7.12
N ALA A 223 -6.49 17.30 -6.32
CA ALA A 223 -5.25 17.94 -6.74
C ALA A 223 -4.50 17.15 -7.84
N ILE A 224 -4.69 15.83 -7.93
CA ILE A 224 -4.01 14.97 -8.93
C ILE A 224 -4.84 14.83 -10.20
N ASP A 225 -6.14 14.54 -10.08
CA ASP A 225 -6.99 14.18 -11.21
C ASP A 225 -7.51 15.42 -11.96
N SER A 226 -7.26 16.64 -11.46
CA SER A 226 -7.75 17.93 -12.00
C SER A 226 -9.29 18.00 -12.19
N GLY A 227 -10.01 16.97 -11.74
CA GLY A 227 -11.44 16.86 -11.88
C GLY A 227 -12.15 17.82 -10.94
N LEU A 228 -12.93 18.73 -11.52
CA LEU A 228 -13.92 19.57 -10.83
C LEU A 228 -15.10 18.75 -10.27
N ALA A 229 -15.03 17.42 -10.32
CA ALA A 229 -16.06 16.51 -9.84
C ALA A 229 -16.29 16.73 -8.34
N GLY A 230 -17.32 17.51 -8.03
CA GLY A 230 -17.74 17.89 -6.69
C GLY A 230 -17.53 19.34 -6.28
N THR A 231 -16.97 20.19 -7.13
CA THR A 231 -17.09 21.65 -6.94
C THR A 231 -18.46 22.18 -7.36
N GLU A 232 -19.22 21.41 -8.14
CA GLU A 232 -20.59 21.73 -8.55
C GLU A 232 -21.54 21.75 -7.34
N CYS A 233 -21.32 20.88 -6.35
CA CYS A 233 -22.06 20.88 -5.08
C CYS A 233 -21.70 22.06 -4.15
N LEU A 234 -20.70 22.86 -4.51
CA LEU A 234 -20.34 24.12 -3.83
C LEU A 234 -21.01 25.35 -4.46
N GLU A 235 -21.74 25.18 -5.57
CA GLU A 235 -22.48 26.26 -6.24
C GLU A 235 -23.58 26.80 -5.31
N GLY A 236 -23.29 27.88 -4.62
CA GLY A 236 -24.17 28.50 -3.63
C GLY A 236 -23.42 29.08 -2.43
N ASN A 237 -22.24 28.54 -2.11
CA ASN A 237 -21.36 29.08 -1.08
C ASN A 237 -20.10 29.69 -1.71
N ILE A 238 -20.16 31.00 -1.99
CA ILE A 238 -19.06 31.78 -2.60
C ILE A 238 -17.76 31.61 -1.80
N PHE A 239 -17.84 31.53 -0.47
CA PHE A 239 -16.67 31.38 0.39
C PHE A 239 -16.00 30.01 0.18
N ALA A 240 -16.78 28.93 0.20
CA ALA A 240 -16.25 27.57 0.01
C ALA A 240 -15.70 27.34 -1.41
N SER A 241 -16.38 27.87 -2.43
CA SER A 241 -15.88 27.86 -3.81
C SER A 241 -14.56 28.63 -3.95
N SER A 242 -14.46 29.83 -3.36
CA SER A 242 -13.23 30.63 -3.36
C SER A 242 -12.08 29.92 -2.64
N MET A 243 -12.37 29.24 -1.53
CA MET A 243 -11.39 28.47 -0.78
C MET A 243 -10.90 27.24 -1.55
N MET A 244 -11.77 26.60 -2.33
CA MET A 244 -11.37 25.48 -3.20
C MET A 244 -10.46 25.96 -4.34
N VAL A 245 -10.77 27.10 -4.94
CA VAL A 245 -9.89 27.72 -5.94
C VAL A 245 -8.53 28.04 -5.32
N LEU A 246 -8.50 28.63 -4.12
CA LEU A 246 -7.25 28.90 -3.41
C LEU A 246 -6.47 27.62 -3.13
N TYR A 247 -7.14 26.56 -2.66
CA TYR A 247 -6.54 25.24 -2.44
C TYR A 247 -5.88 24.69 -3.71
N LEU A 248 -6.56 24.77 -4.86
CA LEU A 248 -6.05 24.30 -6.14
C LEU A 248 -4.85 25.15 -6.61
N VAL A 249 -4.91 26.46 -6.45
CA VAL A 249 -3.77 27.35 -6.76
C VAL A 249 -2.56 26.98 -5.91
N VAL A 250 -2.73 26.82 -4.60
CA VAL A 250 -1.63 26.44 -3.71
C VAL A 250 -1.13 25.03 -4.03
N SER A 251 -2.02 24.05 -4.18
CA SER A 251 -1.63 22.65 -4.30
C SER A 251 -1.13 22.29 -5.70
N VAL A 252 -1.84 22.69 -6.75
CA VAL A 252 -1.48 22.37 -8.14
C VAL A 252 -0.43 23.34 -8.65
N VAL A 253 -0.62 24.65 -8.48
CA VAL A 253 0.31 25.62 -9.08
C VAL A 253 1.55 25.82 -8.22
N MET A 254 1.43 25.97 -6.89
CA MET A 254 2.62 26.22 -6.07
C MET A 254 3.32 24.91 -5.70
N LEU A 255 2.61 23.94 -5.10
CA LEU A 255 3.25 22.74 -4.56
C LEU A 255 3.73 21.78 -5.65
N MET A 256 2.99 21.55 -6.74
CA MET A 256 3.52 20.68 -7.82
C MET A 256 4.71 21.32 -8.54
N ASN A 257 4.69 22.63 -8.79
CA ASN A 257 5.84 23.30 -9.39
C ASN A 257 7.05 23.34 -8.44
N MET A 258 6.81 23.45 -7.12
CA MET A 258 7.85 23.32 -6.11
C MET A 258 8.45 21.91 -6.11
N LEU A 259 7.62 20.86 -6.23
CA LEU A 259 8.10 19.47 -6.35
C LEU A 259 8.97 19.30 -7.59
N ILE A 260 8.52 19.78 -8.75
CA ILE A 260 9.28 19.71 -10.01
C ILE A 260 10.60 20.48 -9.90
N ALA A 261 10.63 21.60 -9.18
CA ALA A 261 11.86 22.38 -8.98
C ALA A 261 12.82 21.76 -7.96
N MET A 262 12.32 20.92 -7.05
CA MET A 262 13.14 20.18 -6.08
C MET A 262 13.77 18.92 -6.68
N MET A 263 13.04 18.23 -7.55
CA MET A 263 13.49 17.04 -8.29
C MET A 263 14.51 17.37 -9.38
#